data_AF-A0AAW1SZ59-F1
#
_entry.id   AF-A0AAW1SZ59-F1
#
_cell.length_a   1.000
_cell.length_b   1.000
_cell.length_c   1.000
_cell.angle_alpha   90.00
_cell.angle_beta   90.00
_cell.angle_gamma   90.00
#
_symmetry.space_group_name_H-M   'P 1'
#
loop_
_entity.id
_entity.type
_entity.pdbx_description
1 polymer ?
#
loop_
_entity_poly.entity_id
_entity_poly.type
_entity_poly.pdbx_seq_one_letter_code
_entity_poly.pdbx_strand_id
1 'polypeptide(L)'
;MHVELASLVATATVIPCQRAHLTTGLLGKRQDGSIAWWGKGLFWPYHVVLRSKLAVQKLYSTENPYDKILEGWYLGAWPKNNLMMHLPPGGVAVVDCTCELPKKHDQPYLALPTWDTHASSVEQIQRGVDFALKYRAEGRPVFIHCQVTERYES
;
A
#
# COMPACT_ATOMS: atom_id res chain seq x y z
N MET A 1 -14.83 -20.92 -28.73
CA MET A 1 -14.84 -19.45 -28.57
C MET A 1 -14.64 -18.99 -27.11
N HIS A 2 -15.30 -19.59 -26.10
CA HIS A 2 -15.12 -19.20 -24.70
C HIS A 2 -13.73 -19.51 -24.10
N VAL A 3 -13.08 -20.59 -24.53
CA VAL A 3 -11.77 -21.02 -24.00
C VAL A 3 -10.62 -20.14 -24.53
N GLU A 4 -10.70 -19.69 -25.79
CA GLU A 4 -9.73 -18.75 -26.36
C GLU A 4 -9.87 -17.34 -25.78
N LEU A 5 -11.09 -16.87 -25.55
CA LEU A 5 -11.32 -15.61 -24.86
C LEU A 5 -10.77 -15.64 -23.42
N ALA A 6 -10.99 -16.74 -22.69
CA ALA A 6 -10.44 -16.91 -21.35
C ALA A 6 -8.90 -16.97 -21.35
N SER A 7 -8.31 -17.66 -22.33
CA SER A 7 -6.85 -17.73 -22.48
C SER A 7 -6.24 -16.38 -22.89
N LEU A 8 -6.89 -15.62 -23.77
CA LEU A 8 -6.46 -14.28 -24.17
C LEU A 8 -6.59 -13.28 -23.01
N VAL A 9 -7.68 -13.32 -22.25
CA VAL A 9 -7.91 -12.48 -21.06
C VAL A 9 -6.92 -12.84 -19.95
N ALA A 10 -6.65 -14.13 -19.72
CA ALA A 10 -5.63 -14.58 -18.77
C ALA A 10 -4.23 -14.13 -19.20
N THR A 11 -3.88 -14.25 -20.48
CA THR A 11 -2.57 -13.81 -20.99
C THR A 11 -2.43 -12.28 -20.93
N ALA A 12 -3.49 -11.53 -21.25
CA ALA A 12 -3.51 -10.07 -21.20
C ALA A 12 -3.45 -9.49 -19.78
N THR A 13 -3.88 -10.23 -18.76
CA THR A 13 -3.81 -9.81 -17.35
C THR A 13 -2.52 -10.26 -16.66
N VAL A 14 -1.94 -11.39 -17.07
CA VAL A 14 -0.67 -11.88 -16.52
C VAL A 14 0.53 -11.05 -16.97
N ILE A 15 0.59 -10.62 -18.25
CA ILE A 15 1.73 -9.83 -18.78
C ILE A 15 1.94 -8.49 -18.04
N PRO A 16 0.89 -7.68 -17.76
CA PRO A 16 1.03 -6.48 -16.94
C PRO A 16 1.47 -6.80 -15.50
N CYS A 17 0.92 -7.85 -14.88
CA CYS A 17 1.27 -8.26 -13.52
C CYS A 17 2.75 -8.66 -13.40
N GLN A 18 3.25 -9.40 -14.39
CA GLN A 18 4.65 -9.84 -14.43
C GLN A 18 5.63 -8.71 -14.76
N ARG A 19 5.20 -7.58 -15.34
CA ARG A 19 6.07 -6.41 -15.60
C ARG A 19 5.94 -5.29 -14.58
N ALA A 20 4.88 -5.27 -13.78
CA ALA A 20 4.68 -4.24 -12.77
C ALA A 20 5.84 -4.15 -11.77
N HIS A 21 6.43 -5.28 -11.37
CA HIS A 21 7.59 -5.29 -10.49
C HIS A 21 8.83 -4.56 -11.06
N LEU A 22 8.93 -4.44 -12.39
CA LEU A 22 10.02 -3.70 -13.05
C LEU A 22 9.81 -2.19 -12.98
N THR A 23 8.57 -1.75 -12.79
CA THR A 23 8.19 -0.34 -12.79
C THR A 23 7.83 0.19 -11.40
N THR A 24 7.75 -0.65 -10.37
CA THR A 24 7.49 -0.22 -8.98
C THR A 24 8.58 0.72 -8.44
N GLY A 25 9.80 0.62 -8.98
CA GLY A 25 10.92 1.53 -8.70
C GLY A 25 10.88 2.87 -9.46
N LEU A 26 9.96 3.04 -10.43
CA LEU A 26 9.95 4.20 -11.34
C LEU A 26 9.80 5.53 -10.59
N LEU A 27 8.97 5.56 -9.54
CA LEU A 27 8.77 6.74 -8.71
C LEU A 27 9.93 6.96 -7.72
N GLY A 28 10.87 6.03 -7.61
CA GLY A 28 12.02 6.14 -6.71
C GLY A 28 11.65 5.94 -5.24
N LYS A 29 10.61 5.15 -4.94
CA LYS A 29 10.23 4.78 -3.57
C LYS A 29 11.24 3.79 -3.00
N ARG A 30 11.76 4.13 -1.82
CA ARG A 30 12.74 3.33 -1.08
C ARG A 30 12.06 2.47 -0.03
N GLN A 31 12.79 1.49 0.52
CA GLN A 31 12.27 0.58 1.56
C GLN A 31 11.91 1.30 2.87
N ASP A 32 12.52 2.46 3.13
CA ASP A 32 12.18 3.35 4.25
C ASP A 32 10.89 4.16 4.00
N GLY A 33 10.27 4.02 2.83
CA GLY A 33 9.06 4.72 2.41
C GLY A 33 9.28 6.15 1.92
N SER A 34 10.53 6.60 1.85
CA SER A 34 10.87 7.88 1.25
C SER A 34 10.85 7.77 -0.27
N ILE A 35 10.43 8.86 -0.93
CA ILE A 35 10.49 9.00 -2.38
C ILE A 35 11.70 9.89 -2.68
N ALA A 36 12.57 9.45 -3.60
CA ALA A 36 13.75 10.20 -4.01
C ALA A 36 13.37 11.61 -4.51
N TRP A 37 14.24 12.60 -4.25
CA TRP A 37 13.96 13.99 -4.62
C TRP A 37 13.76 14.17 -6.13
N TRP A 38 14.52 13.42 -6.96
CA TRP A 38 14.35 13.43 -8.41
C TRP A 38 13.00 12.84 -8.83
N GLY A 39 12.51 11.80 -8.14
CA GLY A 39 11.21 11.19 -8.42
C GLY A 39 10.08 12.16 -8.10
N LYS A 40 10.19 12.88 -6.97
CA LYS A 40 9.25 13.96 -6.63
C LYS A 40 9.23 15.07 -7.68
N GLY A 41 10.39 15.46 -8.20
CA GLY A 41 10.51 16.50 -9.22
C GLY A 41 10.00 16.05 -10.59
N LEU A 42 10.39 14.86 -11.05
CA LEU A 42 10.00 14.34 -12.36
C LEU A 42 8.51 13.98 -12.43
N PHE A 43 7.98 13.39 -11.35
CA PHE A 43 6.58 12.95 -11.26
C PHE A 43 5.72 13.89 -10.41
N TRP A 44 6.10 15.17 -10.28
CA TRP A 44 5.35 16.15 -9.49
C TRP A 44 3.87 16.27 -9.92
N PRO A 45 3.51 16.30 -11.22
CA PRO A 45 2.11 16.47 -11.63
C PRO A 45 1.28 15.27 -11.20
N TYR A 46 1.84 14.07 -11.37
CA TYR A 46 1.23 12.81 -10.94
C TYR A 46 1.00 12.79 -9.43
N HIS A 47 2.00 13.14 -8.63
CA HIS A 47 1.87 13.18 -7.18
C HIS A 47 0.84 14.23 -6.71
N VAL A 48 0.73 15.37 -7.39
CA VAL A 48 -0.29 16.39 -7.09
C VAL A 48 -1.68 15.85 -7.36
N VAL A 49 -1.93 15.32 -8.57
CA VAL A 49 -3.23 14.75 -8.94
C VAL A 49 -3.63 13.62 -7.99
N LEU A 50 -2.69 12.72 -7.70
CA LEU A 50 -2.91 11.61 -6.77
C LEU A 50 -3.31 12.08 -5.37
N ARG A 51 -2.58 13.06 -4.81
CA ARG A 51 -2.89 13.61 -3.49
C ARG A 51 -4.23 14.33 -3.48
N SER A 52 -4.55 15.05 -4.55
CA SER A 52 -5.86 15.71 -4.71
C SER A 52 -6.98 14.68 -4.78
N LYS A 53 -6.85 13.60 -5.56
CA LYS A 53 -7.80 12.48 -5.60
C LYS A 53 -8.05 11.90 -4.21
N LEU A 54 -6.98 11.61 -3.46
CA LEU A 54 -7.10 11.06 -2.11
C LEU A 54 -7.71 12.05 -1.12
N ALA A 55 -7.42 13.34 -1.25
CA ALA A 55 -8.03 14.38 -0.43
C ALA A 55 -9.54 14.46 -0.70
N VAL A 56 -9.94 14.47 -1.98
CA VAL A 56 -11.34 14.49 -2.42
C VAL A 56 -12.07 13.23 -1.95
N GLN A 57 -11.53 12.03 -2.20
CA GLN A 57 -12.15 10.78 -1.77
C GLN A 57 -12.39 10.75 -0.25
N LYS A 58 -11.46 11.29 0.54
CA LYS A 58 -11.60 11.39 2.01
C LYS A 58 -12.50 12.52 2.49
N LEU A 59 -12.93 13.44 1.63
CA LEU A 59 -13.96 14.41 1.98
C LEU A 59 -15.36 13.81 1.81
N TYR A 60 -15.50 12.87 0.88
CA TYR A 60 -16.77 12.18 0.61
C TYR A 60 -16.91 10.84 1.32
N SER A 61 -15.81 10.18 1.67
CA SER A 61 -15.84 8.90 2.39
C SER A 61 -16.12 9.13 3.88
N THR A 62 -17.14 8.44 4.39
CA THR A 62 -17.49 8.33 5.81
C THR A 62 -16.83 7.12 6.47
N GLU A 63 -15.95 6.41 5.75
CA GLU A 63 -15.36 5.15 6.21
C GLU A 63 -14.31 5.37 7.29
N ASN A 64 -14.17 4.35 8.15
CA ASN A 64 -13.10 4.34 9.12
C ASN A 64 -11.75 4.32 8.41
N PRO A 65 -10.74 5.07 8.90
CA PRO A 65 -9.41 5.10 8.28
C PRO A 65 -8.72 3.74 8.29
N TYR A 66 -9.13 2.86 9.19
CA TYR A 66 -8.69 1.47 9.30
C TYR A 66 -9.80 0.62 9.91
N ASP A 67 -9.83 -0.66 9.55
CA ASP A 67 -10.67 -1.70 10.14
C ASP A 67 -9.77 -2.69 10.91
N LYS A 68 -10.27 -3.18 12.05
CA LYS A 68 -9.59 -4.19 12.88
C LYS A 68 -10.02 -5.57 12.39
N ILE A 69 -9.09 -6.32 11.83
CA ILE A 69 -9.36 -7.69 11.34
C ILE A 69 -9.31 -8.69 12.50
N LEU A 70 -8.27 -8.56 13.33
CA LEU A 70 -8.00 -9.41 14.49
C LEU A 70 -7.35 -8.53 15.58
N GLU A 71 -7.32 -9.01 16.82
CA GLU A 71 -6.55 -8.35 17.87
C GLU A 71 -5.08 -8.17 17.49
N GLY A 72 -4.64 -6.91 17.46
CA GLY A 72 -3.29 -6.53 17.04
C GLY A 72 -3.07 -6.51 15.53
N TRP A 73 -4.12 -6.67 14.71
CA TRP A 73 -4.02 -6.63 13.24
C TRP A 73 -5.05 -5.66 12.64
N TYR A 74 -4.54 -4.72 11.86
CA TYR A 74 -5.32 -3.63 11.30
C TYR A 74 -5.06 -3.51 9.80
N LEU A 75 -6.10 -3.22 9.04
CA LEU A 75 -6.07 -2.97 7.61
C LEU A 75 -6.66 -1.58 7.33
N GLY A 76 -6.07 -0.78 6.46
CA GLY A 76 -6.64 0.53 6.16
C GLY A 76 -6.00 1.27 5.00
N ALA A 77 -6.44 2.52 4.85
CA ALA A 77 -5.99 3.40 3.79
C ALA A 77 -4.76 4.21 4.21
N TRP A 78 -4.07 4.78 3.23
CA TRP A 78 -2.88 5.61 3.48
C TRP A 78 -3.18 6.79 4.41
N PRO A 79 -2.38 7.04 5.46
CA PRO A 79 -2.67 8.05 6.48
C PRO A 79 -2.71 9.48 5.90
N LYS A 80 -3.69 10.27 6.39
CA LYS A 80 -3.96 11.64 5.90
C LYS A 80 -2.83 12.60 6.28
N ASN A 81 -2.24 12.44 7.46
CA ASN A 81 -1.18 13.32 7.97
C ASN A 81 -0.19 12.55 8.88
N ASN A 82 0.86 13.24 9.34
CA ASN A 82 1.81 12.71 10.34
C ASN A 82 1.18 12.52 11.73
N LEU A 83 -0.11 12.84 11.86
CA LEU A 83 -0.87 12.70 13.08
C LEU A 83 -1.13 11.21 13.33
N MET A 84 -0.58 10.69 14.43
CA MET A 84 -0.77 9.33 14.95
C MET A 84 -2.24 8.93 15.10
N MET A 85 -3.19 9.88 15.06
CA MET A 85 -4.64 9.63 15.14
C MET A 85 -5.20 8.78 13.98
N HIS A 86 -4.48 8.68 12.86
CA HIS A 86 -4.86 7.81 11.74
C HIS A 86 -4.13 6.46 11.73
N LEU A 87 -3.23 6.24 12.70
CA LEU A 87 -2.64 4.92 12.93
C LEU A 87 -3.40 4.25 14.09
N PRO A 88 -3.51 2.92 14.08
CA PRO A 88 -4.01 2.21 15.24
C PRO A 88 -3.15 2.48 16.48
N PRO A 89 -3.74 2.48 17.69
CA PRO A 89 -3.02 2.74 18.93
C PRO A 89 -1.96 1.66 19.22
N GLY A 90 -0.97 2.00 20.06
CA GLY A 90 0.01 1.02 20.55
C GLY A 90 1.32 0.91 19.76
N GLY A 91 1.65 1.91 18.93
CA GLY A 91 2.94 1.95 18.23
C GLY A 91 3.07 0.85 17.17
N VAL A 92 2.12 0.83 16.22
CA VAL A 92 2.02 -0.20 15.18
C VAL A 92 3.28 -0.34 14.33
N ALA A 93 3.57 -1.56 13.88
CA ALA A 93 4.47 -1.78 12.75
C ALA A 93 3.68 -1.68 11.45
N VAL A 94 4.18 -0.93 10.47
CA VAL A 94 3.44 -0.57 9.25
C VAL A 94 3.99 -1.30 8.04
N VAL A 95 3.11 -1.97 7.30
CA VAL A 95 3.40 -2.54 5.98
C VAL A 95 2.66 -1.70 4.94
N ASP A 96 3.42 -1.07 4.04
CA ASP A 96 2.89 -0.21 2.99
C ASP A 96 3.00 -0.90 1.64
N CYS A 97 1.84 -1.19 1.03
CA CYS A 97 1.75 -1.85 -0.27
C CYS A 97 1.68 -0.89 -1.46
N THR A 98 1.91 0.42 -1.26
CA THR A 98 1.86 1.42 -2.33
C THR A 98 3.25 1.70 -2.88
N CYS A 99 3.35 2.02 -4.17
CA CYS A 99 4.61 2.50 -4.77
C CYS A 99 4.66 4.04 -4.87
N GLU A 100 3.51 4.69 -4.77
CA GLU A 100 3.30 6.08 -5.14
C GLU A 100 3.20 7.06 -3.97
N LEU A 101 2.94 6.56 -2.76
CA LEU A 101 2.73 7.38 -1.57
C LEU A 101 3.95 7.35 -0.65
N PRO A 102 4.40 8.50 -0.12
CA PRO A 102 5.50 8.54 0.83
C PRO A 102 5.05 8.17 2.25
N LYS A 103 5.99 7.66 3.05
CA LYS A 103 5.87 7.49 4.51
C LYS A 103 5.59 8.83 5.19
N LYS A 104 4.76 8.80 6.25
CA LYS A 104 4.31 9.99 7.01
C LYS A 104 4.49 9.90 8.54
N HIS A 105 5.02 8.81 9.07
CA HIS A 105 5.09 8.57 10.52
C HIS A 105 6.42 7.94 10.90
N ASP A 106 6.79 7.95 12.18
CA ASP A 106 8.10 7.43 12.62
C ASP A 106 8.06 5.98 13.13
N GLN A 107 6.91 5.32 13.02
CA GLN A 107 6.78 3.90 13.36
C GLN A 107 7.64 2.99 12.47
N PRO A 108 7.97 1.75 12.93
CA PRO A 108 8.57 0.73 12.08
C PRO A 108 7.78 0.57 10.82
N TYR A 109 8.48 0.49 9.70
CA TYR A 109 7.86 0.62 8.40
C TYR A 109 8.58 -0.27 7.40
N LEU A 110 7.80 -0.98 6.61
CA LEU A 110 8.25 -1.76 5.47
C LEU A 110 7.47 -1.32 4.23
N ALA A 111 8.16 -0.71 3.26
CA ALA A 111 7.60 -0.52 1.93
C ALA A 111 7.73 -1.78 1.09
N LEU A 112 6.59 -2.28 0.63
CA LEU A 112 6.44 -3.28 -0.42
C LEU A 112 5.83 -2.56 -1.62
N PRO A 113 6.63 -1.83 -2.41
CA PRO A 113 6.10 -1.01 -3.48
C PRO A 113 5.43 -1.89 -4.52
N THR A 114 4.12 -1.70 -4.65
CA THR A 114 3.26 -2.38 -5.60
C THR A 114 2.32 -1.35 -6.22
N TRP A 115 2.10 -1.46 -7.52
CA TRP A 115 1.15 -0.60 -8.21
C TRP A 115 -0.27 -1.00 -7.84
N ASP A 116 -1.14 0.01 -7.73
CA ASP A 116 -2.58 -0.23 -7.73
C ASP A 116 -2.95 -1.03 -8.99
N THR A 117 -3.88 -2.00 -8.87
CA THR A 117 -4.21 -3.04 -9.87
C THR A 117 -3.22 -4.19 -10.06
N HIS A 118 -2.09 -4.21 -9.36
CA HIS A 118 -1.09 -5.28 -9.47
C HIS A 118 -0.91 -6.06 -8.16
N ALA A 119 -0.57 -7.33 -8.28
CA ALA A 119 -0.23 -8.16 -7.13
C ALA A 119 1.24 -7.96 -6.72
N SER A 120 1.50 -8.05 -5.42
CA SER A 120 2.87 -8.12 -4.90
C SER A 120 3.47 -9.49 -5.24
N SER A 121 4.80 -9.56 -5.40
CA SER A 121 5.48 -10.84 -5.62
C SER A 121 5.41 -11.74 -4.39
N VAL A 122 5.58 -13.05 -4.58
CA VAL A 122 5.60 -14.03 -3.46
C VAL A 122 6.68 -13.66 -2.44
N GLU A 123 7.84 -13.21 -2.90
CA GLU A 123 8.95 -12.77 -2.05
C GLU A 123 8.60 -11.50 -1.26
N GLN A 124 7.88 -10.55 -1.86
CA GLN A 124 7.40 -9.37 -1.15
C GLN A 124 6.36 -9.74 -0.09
N ILE A 125 5.44 -10.64 -0.40
CA ILE A 125 4.45 -11.15 0.54
C ILE A 125 5.17 -11.82 1.72
N GLN A 126 6.13 -12.70 1.45
CA GLN A 126 6.89 -13.36 2.50
C GLN A 126 7.63 -12.37 3.40
N ARG A 127 8.30 -11.35 2.83
CA ARG A 127 8.95 -10.29 3.62
C ARG A 127 7.95 -9.51 4.49
N GLY A 128 6.77 -9.23 3.96
CA GLY A 128 5.68 -8.60 4.71
C GLY A 128 5.22 -9.44 5.89
N VAL A 129 5.05 -10.75 5.68
CA VAL A 129 4.69 -11.71 6.72
C VAL A 129 5.79 -11.79 7.78
N ASP A 130 7.05 -11.95 7.39
CA ASP A 130 8.18 -12.05 8.32
C ASP A 130 8.31 -10.78 9.18
N PHE A 131 8.17 -9.61 8.58
CA PHE A 131 8.15 -8.33 9.27
C PHE A 131 6.99 -8.23 10.26
N ALA A 132 5.78 -8.60 9.84
CA ALA A 132 4.61 -8.57 10.69
C ALA A 132 4.76 -9.52 11.89
N LEU A 133 5.18 -10.77 11.64
CA LEU A 133 5.39 -11.78 12.68
C LEU A 133 6.46 -11.35 13.69
N LYS A 134 7.56 -10.76 13.22
CA LYS A 134 8.61 -10.21 14.10
C LYS A 134 8.03 -9.20 15.09
N TYR A 135 7.30 -8.19 14.61
CA TYR A 135 6.77 -7.15 15.48
C TYR A 135 5.59 -7.62 16.34
N ARG A 136 4.81 -8.60 15.87
CA ARG A 136 3.80 -9.26 16.70
C ARG A 136 4.44 -10.02 17.87
N ALA A 137 5.56 -10.71 17.64
CA ALA A 137 6.31 -11.39 18.70
C ALA A 137 6.86 -10.42 19.76
N GLU A 138 7.19 -9.19 19.35
CA GLU A 138 7.55 -8.07 20.25
C GLU A 138 6.34 -7.43 20.96
N GLY A 139 5.12 -7.97 20.79
CA GLY A 139 3.90 -7.47 21.40
C GLY A 139 3.30 -6.24 20.70
N ARG A 140 3.84 -5.83 19.56
CA ARG A 140 3.37 -4.64 18.83
C ARG A 140 2.24 -5.00 17.87
N PRO A 141 1.24 -4.13 17.68
CA PRO A 141 0.22 -4.32 16.66
C PRO A 141 0.79 -4.09 15.24
N VAL A 142 0.16 -4.67 14.22
CA VAL A 142 0.55 -4.52 12.82
C VAL A 142 -0.55 -3.82 12.05
N PHE A 143 -0.16 -2.83 11.26
CA PHE A 143 -1.03 -2.09 10.36
C PHE A 143 -0.58 -2.29 8.92
N ILE A 144 -1.45 -2.86 8.09
CA ILE A 144 -1.21 -3.04 6.66
C ILE A 144 -2.06 -2.01 5.94
N HIS A 145 -1.47 -1.28 4.99
CA HIS A 145 -2.23 -0.29 4.23
C HIS A 145 -1.93 -0.29 2.73
N CYS A 146 -2.95 0.12 1.98
CA CYS A 146 -2.86 0.43 0.55
C CYS A 146 -3.24 1.90 0.32
N GLN A 147 -3.45 2.30 -0.94
CA GLN A 147 -3.92 3.62 -1.32
C GLN A 147 -5.36 3.85 -0.84
N VAL A 148 -6.24 2.89 -1.13
CA VAL A 148 -7.66 2.87 -0.77
C VAL A 148 -7.97 1.53 -0.12
N THR A 149 -8.86 1.53 0.87
CA THR A 149 -9.48 0.31 1.38
C THR A 149 -10.95 0.40 1.01
N GLU A 150 -11.41 -0.39 0.04
CA GLU A 150 -12.83 -0.66 -0.11
C GLU A 150 -13.19 -1.78 0.87
N ARG A 151 -14.28 -1.60 1.63
CA ARG A 151 -14.82 -2.70 2.44
C ARG A 151 -15.30 -3.81 1.52
N TYR A 152 -15.01 -5.05 1.91
CA TYR A 152 -15.76 -6.20 1.42
C TYR A 152 -17.11 -6.17 2.16
N GLU A 153 -18.19 -5.75 1.50
CA GLU A 153 -19.55 -6.05 1.99
C GLU A 153 -19.72 -7.57 1.88
N SER A 154 -19.68 -8.25 3.03
CA SER A 154 -19.98 -9.68 3.17
C SER A 154 -21.46 -9.90 3.43
#